data_AF-A0A0K2VI26-F1
#
_entry.id   AF-A0A0K2VI26-F1
#
_cell.length_a   1.000
_cell.length_b   1.000
_cell.length_c   1.000
_cell.angle_alpha   90.00
_cell.angle_beta   90.00
_cell.angle_gamma   90.00
#
_symmetry.space_group_name_H-M   'P 1'
#
loop_
_entity.id
_entity.type
_entity.pdbx_description
1 polymer ?
#
loop_
_entity_poly.entity_id
_entity_poly.type
_entity_poly.pdbx_seq_one_letter_code
_entity_poly.pdbx_strand_id
1 'polypeptide(L)'
;DEARDGYSTQGKYSVALPDGRIQTVSYNVADAYSGYVADVTYSGEAKYEPYHPAPSPYKPAPVYHAAPVPYKPAPVYHAAPAPYKPAPVYHA
;
A
#
# COMPACT_ATOMS: atom_id res chain seq x y z
N ASP A 1 -19.52 38.63 9.67
CA ASP A 1 -19.95 40.04 9.54
C ASP A 1 -18.90 40.75 8.72
N GLU A 2 -19.32 41.60 7.77
CA GLU A 2 -18.44 42.30 6.84
C GLU A 2 -18.89 43.75 6.71
N ALA A 3 -17.92 44.67 6.64
CA ALA A 3 -18.13 46.09 6.41
C ALA A 3 -17.15 46.60 5.35
N ARG A 4 -17.63 47.51 4.50
CA ARG A 4 -16.84 48.11 3.41
C ARG A 4 -17.12 49.60 3.30
N ASP A 5 -16.06 50.39 3.22
CA ASP A 5 -16.10 51.82 2.93
C ASP A 5 -15.00 52.18 1.91
N GLY A 6 -15.42 52.49 0.68
CA GLY A 6 -14.50 52.72 -0.44
C GLY A 6 -13.60 51.50 -0.72
N TYR A 7 -12.28 51.70 -0.58
CA TYR A 7 -11.26 50.64 -0.67
C TYR A 7 -11.09 49.86 0.63
N SER A 8 -11.50 50.42 1.76
CA SER A 8 -11.40 49.77 3.06
C SER A 8 -12.44 48.67 3.17
N THR A 9 -12.02 47.44 3.42
CA THR A 9 -12.89 46.28 3.63
C THR A 9 -12.41 45.52 4.85
N GLN A 10 -13.31 45.18 5.75
CA GLN A 10 -12.98 44.34 6.90
C GLN A 10 -14.12 43.39 7.21
N GLY A 11 -13.79 42.26 7.80
CA GLY A 11 -14.80 41.30 8.22
C GLY A 11 -14.25 40.26 9.17
N LYS A 12 -15.16 39.46 9.70
CA LYS A 12 -14.84 38.31 10.52
C LYS A 12 -15.74 37.13 10.20
N TYR A 13 -15.14 35.94 10.21
CA TYR A 13 -15.85 34.68 10.15
C TYR A 13 -15.25 33.68 11.15
N SER A 14 -16.05 32.65 11.46
CA SER A 14 -15.66 31.60 12.40
C SER A 14 -15.94 30.22 11.80
N VAL A 15 -15.02 29.30 12.02
CA VAL A 15 -15.10 27.91 11.58
C VAL A 15 -15.01 27.00 12.80
N ALA A 16 -15.96 26.06 12.93
CA ALA A 16 -15.86 24.98 13.89
C ALA A 16 -14.95 23.89 13.35
N LEU A 17 -13.83 23.63 14.02
CA LEU A 17 -12.85 22.64 13.63
C LEU A 17 -13.25 21.24 14.12
N PRO A 18 -12.82 20.16 13.42
CA PRO A 18 -13.08 18.78 13.84
C PRO A 18 -12.51 18.43 15.22
N ASP A 19 -11.46 19.14 15.67
CA ASP A 19 -10.84 18.97 16.98
C ASP A 19 -11.64 19.66 18.12
N GLY A 20 -12.78 20.28 17.79
CA GLY A 20 -13.66 20.97 18.73
C GLY A 20 -13.29 22.43 19.02
N ARG A 21 -12.22 22.97 18.42
CA ARG A 21 -11.89 24.39 18.52
C ARG A 21 -12.73 25.24 17.57
N ILE A 22 -12.86 26.53 17.90
CA ILE A 22 -13.36 27.54 16.96
C ILE A 22 -12.18 28.37 16.46
N GLN A 23 -11.96 28.36 15.15
CA GLN A 23 -11.06 29.28 14.47
C GLN A 23 -11.84 30.54 14.11
N THR A 24 -11.39 31.70 14.59
CA THR A 24 -11.93 33.01 14.19
C THR A 24 -10.90 33.72 13.34
N VAL A 25 -11.31 34.10 12.14
CA VAL A 25 -10.50 34.87 11.19
C VAL A 25 -11.08 36.26 11.12
N SER A 26 -10.27 37.25 11.47
CA SER A 26 -10.56 38.67 11.28
C SER A 26 -9.66 39.18 10.16
N TYR A 27 -10.24 39.78 9.12
CA TYR A 27 -9.49 40.27 7.98
C TYR A 27 -9.77 41.73 7.70
N ASN A 28 -8.78 42.41 7.13
CA ASN A 28 -8.91 43.78 6.67
C ASN A 28 -8.03 44.06 5.44
N VAL A 29 -8.52 44.99 4.63
CA VAL A 29 -7.83 45.70 3.55
C VAL A 29 -8.05 47.17 3.87
N ALA A 30 -7.00 47.94 4.12
CA ALA A 30 -7.13 49.34 4.52
C ALA A 30 -7.23 50.28 3.30
N ASP A 31 -6.49 49.98 2.23
CA ASP A 31 -6.45 50.76 0.99
C ASP A 31 -6.00 49.90 -0.21
N ALA A 32 -5.84 50.53 -1.38
CA ALA A 32 -5.47 49.84 -2.62
C ALA A 32 -4.04 49.24 -2.63
N TYR A 33 -3.20 49.60 -1.66
CA TYR A 33 -1.79 49.22 -1.56
C TYR A 33 -1.48 48.39 -0.30
N SER A 34 -2.32 48.47 0.74
CA SER A 34 -2.11 47.79 2.03
C SER A 34 -2.10 46.27 1.95
N GLY A 35 -2.63 45.69 0.87
CA GLY A 35 -2.81 44.25 0.73
C GLY A 35 -3.86 43.69 1.69
N TYR A 36 -4.02 42.36 1.67
CA TYR A 36 -4.93 41.63 2.55
C TYR A 36 -4.20 41.18 3.81
N VAL A 37 -4.69 41.61 4.97
CA VAL A 37 -4.17 41.24 6.29
C VAL A 37 -5.25 40.44 7.03
N ALA A 38 -4.85 39.35 7.68
CA ALA A 38 -5.76 38.55 8.48
C ALA A 38 -5.12 38.06 9.78
N ASP A 39 -5.83 38.25 10.88
CA ASP A 39 -5.53 37.70 12.19
C ASP A 39 -6.35 36.43 12.40
N VAL A 40 -5.67 35.32 12.69
CA VAL A 40 -6.31 34.02 12.93
C VAL A 40 -6.10 33.61 14.37
N THR A 41 -7.22 33.42 15.08
CA THR A 41 -7.23 33.04 16.50
C THR A 41 -7.98 31.72 16.68
N TYR A 42 -7.61 30.98 17.72
CA TYR A 42 -8.27 29.72 18.09
C TYR A 42 -8.77 29.81 19.51
N SER A 43 -10.00 29.35 19.74
CA SER A 43 -10.58 29.22 21.07
C SER A 43 -11.03 27.79 21.32
N GLY A 44 -10.90 27.34 22.57
CA GLY A 44 -11.17 25.96 22.98
C GLY A 44 -9.93 25.06 23.03
N GLU A 45 -10.14 23.80 23.39
CA GLU A 45 -9.10 22.78 23.52
C GLU A 45 -9.15 21.81 22.35
N ALA A 46 -7.98 21.48 21.77
CA ALA A 46 -7.94 20.46 20.72
C ALA A 46 -8.18 19.08 21.32
N LYS A 47 -9.10 18.36 20.72
CA LYS A 47 -9.32 16.94 20.96
C LYS A 47 -8.86 16.16 19.74
N TYR A 48 -7.98 15.19 19.99
CA TYR A 48 -7.49 14.29 18.96
C TYR A 48 -8.11 12.92 19.20
N GLU A 49 -8.82 12.40 18.20
CA GLU A 49 -9.22 11.00 18.17
C GLU A 49 -7.95 10.13 18.15
N PRO A 50 -7.89 9.03 18.92
CA PRO A 50 -6.81 8.07 18.82
C PRO A 50 -6.69 7.56 17.38
N TYR A 51 -5.46 7.53 16.85
CA TYR A 51 -5.23 6.98 15.52
C TYR A 51 -5.51 5.47 15.50
N HIS A 52 -6.57 5.07 14.81
CA HIS A 52 -6.91 3.66 14.55
C HIS A 52 -6.54 3.33 13.11
N PRO A 53 -5.39 2.67 12.85
CA PRO A 53 -5.06 2.23 11.50
C PRO A 53 -6.12 1.22 11.03
N ALA A 54 -6.58 1.38 9.79
CA ALA A 54 -7.43 0.37 9.17
C ALA A 54 -6.69 -0.98 9.14
N PRO A 55 -7.39 -2.11 9.35
CA PRO A 55 -6.78 -3.42 9.23
C PRO A 55 -6.23 -3.59 7.80
N SER A 56 -4.94 -3.91 7.68
CA SER A 56 -4.33 -4.19 6.38
C SER A 56 -5.03 -5.38 5.72
N PRO A 57 -5.44 -5.27 4.43
CA PRO A 57 -6.10 -6.35 3.69
C PRO A 57 -5.14 -7.51 3.31
N TYR A 58 -3.96 -7.58 3.92
CA TYR A 58 -2.93 -8.54 3.51
C TYR A 58 -3.37 -9.97 3.83
N LYS A 59 -3.63 -10.74 2.77
CA LYS A 59 -3.76 -12.20 2.82
C LYS A 59 -2.42 -12.79 2.40
N PRO A 60 -1.76 -13.63 3.22
CA PRO A 60 -0.56 -14.32 2.79
C PRO A 60 -0.89 -15.20 1.58
N ALA A 61 0.00 -15.20 0.59
CA ALA A 61 -0.12 -16.08 -0.56
C ALA A 61 -0.07 -17.56 -0.10
N PRO A 62 -0.86 -18.45 -0.70
CA PRO A 62 -0.79 -19.86 -0.39
C PRO A 62 0.61 -20.39 -0.74
N VAL A 63 1.25 -21.04 0.23
CA VAL A 63 2.50 -21.76 0.01
C VAL A 63 2.18 -23.02 -0.78
N TYR A 64 2.58 -23.07 -2.05
CA TYR A 64 2.40 -24.25 -2.89
C TYR A 64 3.58 -25.21 -2.68
N HIS A 65 3.31 -26.40 -2.14
CA HIS A 65 4.26 -27.50 -2.18
C HIS A 65 4.12 -28.24 -3.51
N ALA A 66 5.23 -28.43 -4.22
CA ALA A 66 5.25 -29.24 -5.44
C ALA A 66 4.76 -30.66 -5.13
N ALA A 67 3.80 -31.13 -5.92
CA ALA A 67 3.32 -32.51 -5.81
C ALA A 67 4.46 -33.48 -6.12
N PRO A 68 4.62 -34.57 -5.35
CA PRO A 68 5.66 -35.56 -5.63
C PRO A 68 5.43 -36.20 -6.99
N VAL A 69 6.45 -36.17 -7.84
CA VAL A 69 6.42 -36.85 -9.15
C VAL A 69 6.55 -38.36 -8.97
N PRO A 70 5.66 -39.19 -9.54
CA PRO A 70 5.81 -40.64 -9.49
C PRO A 70 7.03 -41.08 -10.31
N TYR A 71 8.06 -41.59 -9.64
CA TYR A 71 9.24 -42.15 -10.30
C TYR A 71 8.89 -43.52 -10.93
N LYS A 72 9.15 -43.67 -12.22
CA LYS A 72 9.05 -44.95 -12.94
C LYS A 72 10.46 -45.43 -13.27
N PRO A 73 10.95 -46.55 -12.71
CA PRO A 73 12.26 -47.08 -13.09
C PRO A 73 12.24 -47.59 -14.54
N ALA A 74 13.34 -47.35 -15.27
CA ALA A 74 13.51 -47.86 -16.62
C ALA A 74 13.65 -49.40 -16.61
N PRO A 75 13.11 -50.12 -17.61
CA PRO A 75 13.27 -51.56 -17.71
C PRO A 75 14.73 -51.92 -17.99
N VAL A 76 15.29 -52.80 -17.16
CA VAL A 76 16.61 -53.39 -17.39
C VAL A 76 16.46 -54.52 -18.41
N TYR A 77 17.11 -54.40 -19.56
CA TYR A 77 17.17 -55.47 -20.56
C TYR A 77 18.33 -56.42 -20.25
N HIS A 78 18.05 -57.71 -20.13
CA HIS A 78 19.09 -58.74 -20.14
C HIS A 78 19.38 -59.15 -21.59
N ALA A 79 20.66 -59.12 -21.98
CA ALA A 79 21.10 -59.63 -23.27
C ALA A 79 20.86 -61.15 -23.34
N ALA A 80 20.27 -61.61 -24.44
CA ALA A 80 20.09 -63.04 -24.70
C ALA A 80 21.45 -63.73 -24.85
N PRO A 81 21.63 -64.95 -24.33
CA PRO A 81 22.89 -65.68 -24.43
C PRO A 81 23.22 -65.99 -25.89
N ALA A 82 24.49 -65.79 -26.27
CA ALA A 82 24.96 -66.07 -27.62
C ALA A 82 24.90 -67.58 -27.93
N PRO A 83 24.55 -67.99 -29.17
CA PRO A 83 24.52 -69.40 -29.56
C PRO A 83 25.91 -70.04 -29.50
N TYR A 84 26.04 -71.11 -28.73
CA TYR A 84 27.26 -71.92 -28.64
C TYR A 84 27.52 -72.69 -29.95
N LYS A 85 28.74 -72.61 -30.48
CA LYS A 85 29.21 -73.42 -31.62
C LYS A 85 30.37 -74.30 -31.15
N PRO A 86 30.24 -75.64 -31.09
CA PRO A 86 31.36 -76.50 -30.78
C PRO A 86 32.35 -76.53 -31.96
N ALA A 87 33.66 -76.52 -31.65
CA ALA A 87 34.72 -76.65 -32.65
C ALA A 87 34.81 -78.12 -33.14
N PRO A 88 35.08 -78.35 -34.45
CA PRO A 88 35.26 -79.70 -34.97
C PRO A 88 36.59 -80.28 -34.48
N VAL A 89 36.51 -81.49 -33.90
CA VAL A 89 37.68 -82.29 -33.56
C VAL A 89 38.01 -83.15 -34.78
N TYR A 90 39.22 -82.99 -35.33
CA TYR A 90 39.75 -83.87 -36.38
C TYR A 90 40.70 -84.89 -35.73
N HIS A 91 40.48 -86.18 -35.99
CA HIS A 91 41.41 -87.26 -35.65
C HIS A 91 42.05 -87.81 -36.93
N ALA A 92 43.37 -88.04 -36.88
CA ALA A 92 44.13 -88.92 -37.75
C ALA A 92 44.79 -89.99 -36.88
#